data_AF-A0A178DHH8-F1
#
_entry.id   AF-A0A178DHH8-F1
#
_cell.length_a   1.000
_cell.length_b   1.000
_cell.length_c   1.000
_cell.angle_alpha   90.00
_cell.angle_beta   90.00
_cell.angle_gamma   90.00
#
_symmetry.space_group_name_H-M   'P 1'
#
loop_
_entity.id
_entity.type
_entity.pdbx_description
1 polymer ?
#
loop_
_entity_poly.entity_id
_entity_poly.type
_entity_poly.pdbx_seq_one_letter_code
_entity_poly.pdbx_strand_id
1 'polypeptide(L)'
;MSKENPKAGKDIFWTPFVPALYVGAATGACGAAYGGVAGTLIQTTNPLAYTAFSATQWFCAGTTFFYCRSLLLAGALNRDNDLHKIAASSIAGSCSGVVFANFLPRGSLLTGGIMFGVIGALTQAGLNTTHGTTSITQLSSRLRNGFAAFSPMKSLSDKEYEDLLSEKLLRVEAEIAVLDDKIATLRAAKDKDVQLQYQEPKSRPT
;
A
#
# COMPACT_ATOMS: atom_id res chain seq x y z
N MET A 1 5.01 -47.03 -32.30
CA MET A 1 4.94 -47.12 -30.83
C MET A 1 6.12 -46.35 -30.27
N SER A 2 5.97 -45.03 -30.13
CA SER A 2 7.06 -44.13 -29.70
C SER A 2 7.17 -44.21 -28.18
N LYS A 3 8.33 -44.61 -27.66
CA LYS A 3 8.59 -44.62 -26.21
C LYS A 3 8.62 -43.18 -25.71
N GLU A 4 7.55 -42.72 -25.07
CA GLU A 4 7.59 -41.53 -24.23
C GLU A 4 8.67 -41.72 -23.17
N ASN A 5 9.65 -40.82 -23.16
CA ASN A 5 10.72 -40.80 -22.17
C ASN A 5 10.13 -40.28 -20.85
N PRO A 6 10.01 -41.08 -19.78
CA PRO A 6 9.39 -40.64 -18.52
C PRO A 6 10.21 -39.56 -17.77
N LYS A 7 11.41 -39.25 -18.24
CA LYS A 7 12.24 -38.15 -17.73
C LYS A 7 11.77 -36.78 -18.21
N ALA A 8 11.36 -36.66 -19.48
CA ALA A 8 10.95 -35.39 -20.07
C ALA A 8 9.76 -34.74 -19.35
N GLY A 9 8.76 -35.54 -18.92
CA GLY A 9 7.62 -35.03 -18.15
C GLY A 9 7.97 -34.61 -16.72
N LYS A 10 8.94 -35.28 -16.08
CA LYS A 10 9.45 -34.89 -14.76
C LYS A 10 10.19 -33.56 -14.86
N ASP A 11 11.04 -33.39 -15.87
CA ASP A 11 11.82 -32.18 -16.04
C ASP A 11 10.92 -30.96 -16.30
N ILE A 12 9.84 -31.12 -17.06
CA ILE A 12 8.84 -30.05 -17.31
C ILE A 12 8.14 -29.56 -16.03
N PHE A 13 7.89 -30.44 -15.05
CA PHE A 13 7.27 -30.07 -13.77
C PHE A 13 8.28 -29.48 -12.78
N TRP A 14 9.48 -30.09 -12.71
CA TRP A 14 10.50 -29.74 -11.72
C TRP A 14 11.33 -28.50 -12.10
N THR A 15 11.58 -28.26 -13.39
CA THR A 15 12.32 -27.08 -13.87
C THR A 15 11.68 -25.73 -13.52
N PRO A 16 10.35 -25.53 -13.62
CA PRO A 16 9.71 -24.27 -13.22
C PRO A 16 9.48 -24.15 -11.71
N PHE A 17 9.59 -25.24 -10.95
CA PHE A 17 9.22 -25.26 -9.52
C PHE A 17 10.20 -24.44 -8.65
N VAL A 18 11.51 -24.63 -8.84
CA VAL A 18 12.56 -23.90 -8.10
C VAL A 18 12.47 -22.37 -8.29
N PRO A 19 12.41 -21.83 -9.52
CA PRO A 19 12.27 -20.39 -9.72
C PRO A 19 10.92 -19.86 -9.22
N ALA A 20 9.84 -20.65 -9.35
CA ALA A 20 8.54 -20.26 -8.80
C ALA A 20 8.57 -20.15 -7.27
N LEU A 21 9.31 -21.02 -6.59
CA LEU A 21 9.47 -20.96 -5.13
C LEU A 21 10.28 -19.74 -4.69
N TYR A 22 11.34 -19.38 -5.42
CA TYR A 22 12.15 -18.20 -5.14
C TYR A 22 11.34 -16.91 -5.28
N VAL A 23 10.58 -16.79 -6.37
CA VAL A 23 9.71 -15.63 -6.58
C VAL A 23 8.53 -15.64 -5.61
N GLY A 24 8.02 -16.81 -5.25
CA GLY A 24 7.07 -17.00 -4.16
C GLY A 24 7.59 -16.46 -2.84
N ALA A 25 8.82 -16.80 -2.44
CA ALA A 25 9.46 -16.32 -1.22
C ALA A 25 9.65 -14.80 -1.23
N ALA A 26 10.10 -14.22 -2.35
CA ALA A 26 10.21 -12.77 -2.52
C ALA A 26 8.84 -12.08 -2.38
N THR A 27 7.79 -12.65 -2.99
CA THR A 27 6.42 -12.12 -2.92
C THR A 27 5.85 -12.25 -1.50
N GLY A 28 6.15 -13.36 -0.81
CA GLY A 28 5.77 -13.57 0.58
C GLY A 28 6.42 -12.59 1.53
N ALA A 29 7.69 -12.21 1.30
CA ALA A 29 8.37 -11.17 2.06
C ALA A 29 7.71 -9.79 1.89
N CYS A 30 7.32 -9.43 0.67
CA CYS A 30 6.51 -8.22 0.43
C CYS A 30 5.15 -8.30 1.11
N GLY A 31 4.50 -9.47 1.09
CA GLY A 31 3.27 -9.75 1.82
C GLY A 31 3.43 -9.56 3.33
N ALA A 32 4.54 -10.00 3.91
CA ALA A 32 4.87 -9.81 5.32
C ALA A 32 5.05 -8.33 5.68
N ALA A 33 5.72 -7.56 4.82
CA ALA A 33 5.89 -6.12 5.01
C ALA A 33 4.54 -5.39 4.99
N TYR A 34 3.68 -5.71 4.01
CA TYR A 34 2.32 -5.20 3.95
C TYR A 34 1.50 -5.59 5.19
N GLY A 35 1.55 -6.87 5.58
CA GLY A 35 0.86 -7.39 6.75
C GLY A 35 1.34 -6.76 8.05
N GLY A 36 2.63 -6.41 8.17
CA GLY A 36 3.17 -5.67 9.31
C GLY A 36 2.56 -4.29 9.44
N VAL A 37 2.59 -3.52 8.36
CA VAL A 37 2.01 -2.16 8.35
C VAL A 37 0.50 -2.23 8.59
N ALA A 38 -0.22 -3.07 7.85
CA ALA A 38 -1.67 -3.22 8.00
C ALA A 38 -2.07 -3.77 9.38
N GLY A 39 -1.32 -4.72 9.93
CA GLY A 39 -1.58 -5.32 11.23
C GLY A 39 -1.45 -4.31 12.38
N THR A 40 -0.49 -3.38 12.28
CA THR A 40 -0.33 -2.27 13.25
C THR A 40 -1.42 -1.21 13.12
N LEU A 41 -1.84 -0.86 11.90
CA LEU A 41 -2.86 0.16 11.66
C LEU A 41 -4.28 -0.29 12.03
N ILE A 42 -4.61 -1.57 11.82
CA ILE A 42 -5.96 -2.11 12.02
C ILE A 42 -6.22 -2.48 13.50
N GLN A 43 -5.26 -2.25 14.40
CA GLN A 43 -5.35 -2.61 15.83
C GLN A 43 -5.79 -4.08 16.03
N THR A 44 -5.27 -4.98 15.21
CA THR A 44 -5.61 -6.41 15.31
C THR A 44 -5.09 -7.00 16.63
N THR A 45 -5.87 -7.91 17.23
CA THR A 45 -5.53 -8.55 18.53
C THR A 45 -4.18 -9.27 18.51
N ASN A 46 -3.72 -9.74 17.33
CA ASN A 46 -2.43 -10.39 17.14
C ASN A 46 -1.76 -9.94 15.82
N PRO A 47 -0.99 -8.85 15.82
CA PRO A 47 -0.39 -8.30 14.60
C PRO A 47 0.59 -9.28 13.93
N LEU A 48 1.37 -10.03 14.72
CA LEU A 48 2.30 -11.04 14.18
C LEU A 48 1.57 -12.17 13.44
N ALA A 49 0.45 -12.66 13.97
CA ALA A 49 -0.34 -13.70 13.31
C ALA A 49 -0.92 -13.19 11.97
N TYR A 50 -1.35 -11.92 11.94
CA TYR A 50 -1.82 -11.29 10.70
C TYR A 50 -0.70 -11.16 9.66
N THR A 51 0.50 -10.75 10.08
CA THR A 51 1.68 -10.71 9.19
C THR A 51 2.00 -12.08 8.60
N ALA A 52 2.00 -13.13 9.43
CA ALA A 52 2.32 -14.49 9.01
C ALA A 52 1.26 -15.04 8.04
N PHE A 53 -0.02 -14.77 8.32
CA PHE A 53 -1.13 -15.18 7.45
C PHE A 53 -1.04 -14.50 6.08
N SER A 54 -0.82 -13.18 6.06
CA SER A 54 -0.66 -12.43 4.82
C SER A 54 0.57 -12.87 4.03
N ALA A 55 1.71 -13.12 4.69
CA ALA A 55 2.92 -13.61 4.06
C ALA A 55 2.69 -14.99 3.40
N THR A 56 2.01 -15.89 4.11
CA THR A 56 1.65 -17.23 3.61
C THR A 56 0.73 -17.14 2.40
N GLN A 57 -0.29 -16.28 2.48
CA GLN A 57 -1.24 -16.07 1.41
C GLN A 57 -0.56 -15.53 0.13
N TRP A 58 0.29 -14.51 0.27
CA TRP A 58 1.05 -13.92 -0.85
C TRP A 58 2.12 -14.87 -1.40
N PHE A 59 2.74 -15.70 -0.55
CA PHE A 59 3.66 -16.76 -0.95
C PHE A 59 2.97 -17.81 -1.82
N CYS A 60 1.83 -18.33 -1.37
CA CYS A 60 1.05 -19.34 -2.10
C CYS A 60 0.56 -18.80 -3.45
N ALA A 61 0.03 -17.58 -3.46
CA ALA A 61 -0.42 -16.93 -4.69
C ALA A 61 0.74 -16.69 -5.67
N GLY A 62 1.87 -16.14 -5.21
CA GLY A 62 3.06 -15.88 -6.04
C GLY A 62 3.66 -17.15 -6.63
N THR A 63 3.81 -18.20 -5.82
CA THR A 63 4.31 -19.50 -6.27
C THR A 63 3.38 -20.10 -7.34
N THR A 64 2.06 -20.08 -7.09
CA THR A 64 1.06 -20.63 -8.03
C THR A 64 1.07 -19.88 -9.35
N PHE A 65 1.16 -18.54 -9.32
CA PHE A 65 1.22 -17.72 -10.53
C PHE A 65 2.42 -18.07 -11.40
N PHE A 66 3.63 -18.05 -10.84
CA PHE A 66 4.85 -18.31 -11.61
C PHE A 66 4.93 -19.76 -12.10
N TYR A 67 4.49 -20.70 -11.29
CA TYR A 67 4.43 -22.11 -11.66
C TYR A 67 3.43 -22.35 -12.82
N CYS A 68 2.18 -21.87 -12.68
CA CYS A 68 1.14 -22.05 -13.69
C CYS A 68 1.52 -21.36 -15.02
N ARG A 69 2.06 -20.15 -14.95
CA ARG A 69 2.56 -19.42 -16.11
C ARG A 69 3.67 -20.20 -16.82
N SER A 70 4.66 -20.69 -16.08
CA SER A 70 5.82 -21.38 -16.66
C SER A 70 5.41 -22.70 -17.31
N LEU A 71 4.46 -23.43 -16.70
CA LEU A 71 3.92 -24.66 -17.27
C LEU A 71 3.15 -24.39 -18.57
N LEU A 72 2.33 -23.34 -18.63
CA LEU A 72 1.59 -22.98 -19.84
C LEU A 72 2.52 -22.58 -20.98
N LEU A 73 3.58 -21.81 -20.70
CA LEU A 73 4.56 -21.39 -21.70
C LEU A 73 5.53 -22.49 -22.13
N ALA A 74 5.73 -23.53 -21.30
CA ALA A 74 6.56 -24.67 -21.63
C ALA A 74 5.81 -25.75 -22.45
N GLY A 75 4.49 -25.82 -22.29
CA GLY A 75 3.64 -26.80 -22.96
C GLY A 75 2.70 -26.18 -23.99
N ALA A 76 1.50 -25.80 -23.53
CA ALA A 76 0.35 -25.52 -24.39
C ALA A 76 0.47 -24.23 -25.23
N LEU A 77 1.25 -23.24 -24.77
CA LEU A 77 1.31 -21.90 -25.35
C LEU A 77 2.73 -21.55 -25.78
N ASN A 78 2.87 -21.13 -27.04
CA ASN A 78 4.17 -20.75 -27.58
C ASN A 78 4.65 -19.39 -27.02
N ARG A 79 5.91 -19.30 -26.61
CA ARG A 79 6.51 -18.11 -26.00
C ARG A 79 6.80 -16.99 -26.99
N ASP A 80 6.79 -17.29 -28.29
CA ASP A 80 7.08 -16.30 -29.34
C ASP A 80 5.89 -15.36 -29.62
N ASN A 81 4.66 -15.82 -29.35
CA ASN A 81 3.46 -15.01 -29.58
C ASN A 81 3.08 -14.20 -28.33
N ASP A 82 2.95 -12.89 -28.49
CA ASP A 82 2.57 -11.97 -27.42
C ASP A 82 1.16 -12.22 -26.88
N LEU A 83 0.23 -12.64 -27.75
CA LEU A 83 -1.13 -12.99 -27.33
C LEU A 83 -1.12 -14.22 -26.40
N HIS A 84 -0.22 -15.17 -26.64
CA HIS A 84 -0.04 -16.33 -25.78
C HIS A 84 0.57 -15.91 -24.43
N LYS A 85 1.53 -14.98 -24.40
CA LYS A 85 2.04 -14.44 -23.13
C LYS A 85 0.91 -13.82 -22.31
N ILE A 86 0.05 -13.01 -22.92
CA ILE A 86 -1.08 -12.36 -22.25
C ILE A 86 -2.07 -13.41 -21.73
N ALA A 87 -2.45 -14.38 -22.56
CA ALA A 87 -3.38 -15.46 -22.19
C ALA A 87 -2.83 -16.36 -21.07
N ALA A 88 -1.54 -16.72 -21.10
CA ALA A 88 -0.93 -17.47 -20.02
C ALA A 88 -0.87 -16.67 -18.71
N SER A 89 -0.69 -15.35 -18.79
CA SER A 89 -0.71 -14.47 -17.63
C SER A 89 -2.09 -14.36 -17.01
N SER A 90 -3.13 -14.31 -17.84
CA SER A 90 -4.51 -14.22 -17.37
C SER A 90 -4.93 -15.53 -16.73
N ILE A 91 -4.63 -16.67 -17.33
CA ILE A 91 -4.95 -17.99 -16.77
C ILE A 91 -4.17 -18.24 -15.48
N ALA A 92 -2.87 -17.96 -15.47
CA ALA A 92 -2.06 -18.08 -14.27
C ALA A 92 -2.51 -17.11 -13.17
N GLY A 93 -2.89 -15.89 -13.55
CA GLY A 93 -3.50 -14.89 -12.68
C GLY A 93 -4.77 -15.42 -12.04
N SER A 94 -5.69 -15.98 -12.83
CA SER A 94 -6.92 -16.59 -12.33
C SER A 94 -6.65 -17.74 -11.36
N CYS A 95 -5.71 -18.64 -11.68
CA CYS A 95 -5.33 -19.74 -10.80
C CYS A 95 -4.77 -19.23 -9.47
N SER A 96 -3.87 -18.25 -9.50
CA SER A 96 -3.31 -17.63 -8.30
C SER A 96 -4.37 -16.86 -7.49
N GLY A 97 -5.33 -16.23 -8.15
CA GLY A 97 -6.42 -15.49 -7.52
C GLY A 97 -7.41 -16.38 -6.80
N VAL A 98 -7.68 -17.59 -7.33
CA VAL A 98 -8.46 -18.62 -6.63
C VAL A 98 -7.73 -19.10 -5.38
N VAL A 99 -6.42 -19.38 -5.48
CA VAL A 99 -5.60 -19.77 -4.31
C VAL A 99 -5.61 -18.67 -3.26
N PHE A 100 -5.40 -17.42 -3.68
CA PHE A 100 -5.42 -16.26 -2.79
C PHE A 100 -6.78 -16.07 -2.11
N ALA A 101 -7.88 -16.19 -2.87
CA ALA A 101 -9.23 -16.02 -2.35
C ALA A 101 -9.65 -17.13 -1.37
N ASN A 102 -9.02 -18.31 -1.43
CA ASN A 102 -9.25 -19.37 -0.47
C ASN A 102 -8.78 -19.01 0.95
N PHE A 103 -7.80 -18.10 1.07
CA PHE A 103 -7.37 -17.57 2.37
C PHE A 103 -8.29 -16.44 2.89
N LEU A 104 -9.23 -15.95 2.08
CA LEU A 104 -10.19 -14.94 2.55
C LEU A 104 -11.40 -15.64 3.20
N PRO A 105 -11.88 -15.15 4.36
CA PRO A 105 -13.00 -15.76 5.10
C PRO A 105 -14.35 -15.72 4.38
N ARG A 106 -14.46 -15.04 3.23
CA ARG A 106 -15.71 -14.88 2.47
C ARG A 106 -15.80 -15.70 1.18
N GLY A 107 -14.88 -16.62 0.89
CA GLY A 107 -15.04 -17.62 -0.18
C GLY A 107 -15.22 -17.04 -1.59
N SER A 108 -14.74 -15.82 -1.86
CA SER A 108 -14.90 -15.12 -3.14
C SER A 108 -13.89 -15.60 -4.21
N LEU A 109 -13.82 -16.92 -4.42
CA LEU A 109 -12.91 -17.57 -5.37
C LEU A 109 -13.04 -17.00 -6.79
N LEU A 110 -14.30 -16.79 -7.23
CA LEU A 110 -14.60 -16.26 -8.55
C LEU A 110 -14.08 -14.82 -8.71
N THR A 111 -14.34 -13.96 -7.71
CA THR A 111 -13.87 -12.56 -7.74
C THR A 111 -12.36 -12.48 -7.73
N GLY A 112 -11.70 -13.30 -6.90
CA GLY A 112 -10.23 -13.39 -6.86
C GLY A 112 -9.64 -13.84 -8.19
N GLY A 113 -10.20 -14.90 -8.78
CA GLY A 113 -9.78 -15.38 -10.09
C GLY A 113 -9.92 -14.32 -11.18
N ILE A 114 -11.08 -13.67 -11.29
CA ILE A 114 -11.32 -12.64 -12.31
C ILE A 114 -10.37 -11.45 -12.12
N MET A 115 -10.24 -10.92 -10.90
CA MET A 115 -9.40 -9.76 -10.63
C MET A 115 -7.93 -10.03 -10.95
N PHE A 116 -7.36 -11.12 -10.42
CA PHE A 116 -5.97 -11.44 -10.67
C PHE A 116 -5.72 -11.87 -12.12
N GLY A 117 -6.71 -12.46 -12.80
CA GLY A 117 -6.64 -12.76 -14.24
C GLY A 117 -6.59 -11.50 -15.10
N VAL A 118 -7.45 -10.51 -14.83
CA VAL A 118 -7.44 -9.21 -15.51
C VAL A 118 -6.13 -8.46 -15.22
N ILE A 119 -5.69 -8.41 -13.97
CA ILE A 119 -4.42 -7.78 -13.59
C ILE A 119 -3.25 -8.47 -14.31
N GLY A 120 -3.23 -9.80 -14.39
CA GLY A 120 -2.23 -10.56 -15.12
C GLY A 120 -2.20 -10.24 -16.61
N ALA A 121 -3.38 -10.16 -17.24
CA ALA A 121 -3.52 -9.77 -18.65
C ALA A 121 -3.01 -8.34 -18.91
N LEU A 122 -3.45 -7.38 -18.09
CA LEU A 122 -3.08 -5.97 -18.20
C LEU A 122 -1.57 -5.77 -17.99
N THR A 123 -1.01 -6.43 -16.98
CA THR A 123 0.44 -6.38 -16.70
C THR A 123 1.23 -6.81 -17.92
N GLN A 124 0.77 -7.86 -18.60
CA GLN A 124 1.50 -8.45 -19.72
C GLN A 124 1.23 -7.77 -21.04
N ALA A 125 0.03 -7.20 -21.23
CA ALA A 125 -0.22 -6.24 -22.29
C ALA A 125 0.67 -5.00 -22.15
N GLY A 126 0.84 -4.47 -20.93
CA GLY A 126 1.74 -3.35 -20.65
C GLY A 126 3.20 -3.67 -20.98
N LEU A 127 3.71 -4.81 -20.52
CA LEU A 127 5.07 -5.25 -20.86
C LEU A 127 5.24 -5.47 -22.36
N ASN A 128 4.21 -5.98 -23.05
CA ASN A 128 4.26 -6.16 -24.50
C ASN A 128 4.35 -4.85 -25.27
N THR A 129 3.61 -3.83 -24.85
CA THR A 129 3.66 -2.49 -25.47
C THR A 129 5.01 -1.80 -25.33
N THR A 130 5.86 -2.27 -24.41
CA THR A 130 7.14 -1.64 -24.07
C THR A 130 8.27 -2.01 -25.03
N HIS A 131 8.11 -3.06 -25.85
CA HIS A 131 9.07 -3.35 -26.92
C HIS A 131 9.12 -2.24 -28.00
N GLY A 132 8.17 -1.29 -27.98
CA GLY A 132 8.33 0.06 -28.53
C GLY A 132 8.53 1.08 -27.39
N THR A 133 9.72 1.65 -27.30
CA THR A 133 10.37 2.45 -26.24
C THR A 133 9.59 3.61 -25.56
N THR A 134 8.30 3.82 -25.81
CA THR A 134 7.55 5.01 -25.35
C THR A 134 6.60 4.77 -24.16
N SER A 135 6.29 3.51 -23.80
CA SER A 135 5.18 3.20 -22.88
C SER A 135 5.55 3.23 -21.38
N ILE A 136 6.72 2.72 -20.94
CA ILE A 136 7.05 2.64 -19.50
C ILE A 136 7.31 4.00 -18.86
N THR A 137 7.94 4.94 -19.56
CA THR A 137 8.14 6.30 -19.01
C THR A 137 6.80 7.02 -18.84
N GLN A 138 5.87 6.83 -19.80
CA GLN A 138 4.54 7.42 -19.73
C GLN A 138 3.64 6.74 -18.70
N LEU A 139 3.68 5.41 -18.60
CA LEU A 139 2.93 4.64 -17.60
C LEU A 139 3.47 4.90 -16.19
N SER A 140 4.79 4.94 -16.02
CA SER A 140 5.41 5.29 -14.74
C SER A 140 5.11 6.73 -14.37
N SER A 141 5.09 7.67 -15.31
CA SER A 141 4.68 9.06 -15.06
C SER A 141 3.19 9.17 -14.70
N ARG A 142 2.31 8.42 -15.37
CA ARG A 142 0.87 8.36 -15.02
C ARG A 142 0.61 7.70 -13.67
N LEU A 143 1.31 6.60 -13.35
CA LEU A 143 1.26 5.99 -12.03
C LEU A 143 1.81 6.96 -10.98
N ARG A 144 2.95 7.60 -11.23
CA ARG A 144 3.55 8.56 -10.31
C ARG A 144 2.63 9.75 -10.06
N ASN A 145 1.97 10.27 -11.10
CA ASN A 145 0.97 11.33 -10.97
C ASN A 145 -0.28 10.84 -10.23
N GLY A 146 -0.73 9.61 -10.46
CA GLY A 146 -1.84 9.00 -9.72
C GLY A 146 -1.53 8.77 -8.24
N PHE A 147 -0.31 8.32 -7.93
CA PHE A 147 0.19 8.17 -6.57
C PHE A 147 0.46 9.53 -5.90
N ALA A 148 0.91 10.53 -6.66
CA ALA A 148 1.05 11.90 -6.17
C ALA A 148 -0.32 12.50 -5.80
N ALA A 149 -1.38 12.18 -6.55
CA ALA A 149 -2.75 12.55 -6.20
C ALA A 149 -3.26 11.83 -4.93
N PHE A 150 -2.67 10.69 -4.57
CA PHE A 150 -2.95 9.97 -3.32
C PHE A 150 -1.99 10.33 -2.18
N SER A 151 -1.02 11.21 -2.41
CA SER A 151 -0.09 11.68 -1.37
C SER A 151 -0.76 12.82 -0.61
N PRO A 152 -1.06 12.65 0.70
CA PRO A 152 -1.61 13.72 1.52
C PRO A 152 -0.63 14.88 1.79
N MET A 153 0.62 14.80 1.27
CA MET A 153 1.57 15.91 1.31
C MET A 153 1.53 16.73 0.03
N LYS A 154 1.16 18.01 0.15
CA LYS A 154 1.26 19.02 -0.90
C LYS A 154 2.74 19.38 -1.11
N SER A 155 3.27 19.11 -2.31
CA SER A 155 4.59 19.61 -2.72
C SER A 155 4.48 21.12 -2.95
N LEU A 156 4.90 21.91 -1.96
CA LEU A 156 4.96 23.37 -2.06
C LEU A 156 6.23 23.79 -2.81
N SER A 157 6.11 24.75 -3.71
CA SER A 157 7.26 25.49 -4.26
C SER A 157 7.86 26.39 -3.16
N ASP A 158 9.15 26.73 -3.23
CA ASP A 158 9.83 27.56 -2.21
C ASP A 158 9.07 28.85 -1.87
N LYS A 159 8.46 29.49 -2.86
CA LYS A 159 7.62 30.69 -2.68
C LYS A 159 6.34 30.41 -1.89
N GLU A 160 5.75 29.25 -2.14
CA GLU A 160 4.50 28.80 -1.50
C GLU A 160 4.77 28.36 -0.04
N TYR A 161 6.00 27.93 0.25
CA TYR A 161 6.47 27.66 1.61
C TYR A 161 6.74 28.94 2.40
N GLU A 162 7.34 29.95 1.77
CA GLU A 162 7.59 31.27 2.36
C GLU A 162 6.28 31.99 2.74
N ASP A 163 5.28 31.94 1.87
CA ASP A 163 3.96 32.52 2.12
C ASP A 163 3.24 31.82 3.28
N LEU A 164 3.32 30.49 3.34
CA LEU A 164 2.75 29.70 4.44
C LEU A 164 3.44 30.01 5.78
N LEU A 165 4.77 30.11 5.79
CA LEU A 165 5.52 30.51 6.97
C LEU A 165 5.12 31.90 7.46
N SER A 166 4.94 32.84 6.52
CA SER A 166 4.53 34.21 6.81
C SER A 166 3.11 34.26 7.40
N GLU A 167 2.17 33.49 6.85
CA GLU A 167 0.81 33.35 7.38
C GLU A 167 0.82 32.75 8.80
N LYS A 168 1.63 31.72 9.06
CA LYS A 168 1.76 31.12 10.40
C LYS A 168 2.34 32.10 11.40
N LEU A 169 3.33 32.89 10.99
CA LEU A 169 3.96 33.90 11.84
C LEU A 169 2.96 34.99 12.22
N LEU A 170 2.23 35.53 11.26
CA LEU A 170 1.15 36.52 11.50
C LEU A 170 0.07 35.99 12.43
N ARG A 171 -0.34 34.72 12.28
CA ARG A 171 -1.31 34.10 13.18
C ARG A 171 -0.79 34.00 14.61
N VAL A 172 0.46 33.61 14.79
CA VAL A 172 1.08 33.53 16.12
C VAL A 172 1.17 34.91 16.76
N GLU A 173 1.56 35.94 16.01
CA GLU A 173 1.59 37.33 16.52
C GLU A 173 0.21 37.83 16.93
N ALA A 174 -0.84 37.53 16.16
CA ALA A 174 -2.21 37.87 16.51
C ALA A 174 -2.68 37.15 17.79
N GLU A 175 -2.35 35.85 17.93
CA GLU A 175 -2.66 35.08 19.14
C GLU A 175 -1.92 35.64 20.37
N ILE A 176 -0.66 36.08 20.22
CA ILE A 176 0.11 36.77 21.28
C ILE A 176 -0.55 38.08 21.69
N ALA A 177 -0.98 38.91 20.74
CA ALA A 177 -1.64 40.18 21.04
C ALA A 177 -2.95 39.99 21.84
N VAL A 178 -3.73 38.96 21.50
CA VAL A 178 -4.95 38.60 22.25
C VAL A 178 -4.60 38.08 23.65
N LEU A 179 -3.51 37.33 23.81
CA LEU A 179 -3.03 36.86 25.10
C LEU A 179 -2.56 38.01 26.00
N ASP A 180 -1.88 39.02 25.45
CA ASP A 180 -1.46 40.20 26.21
C ASP A 180 -2.66 41.00 26.75
N ASP A 181 -3.72 41.17 25.95
CA ASP A 181 -4.95 41.82 26.40
C ASP A 181 -5.65 41.03 27.53
N LYS A 182 -5.66 39.69 27.42
CA LYS A 182 -6.14 38.80 28.50
C LYS A 182 -5.28 38.90 29.76
N ILE A 183 -3.95 39.02 29.64
CA ILE A 183 -3.05 39.18 30.78
C ILE A 183 -3.28 40.55 31.44
N ALA A 184 -3.45 41.61 30.67
CA ALA A 184 -3.71 42.95 31.17
C ALA A 184 -5.05 43.03 31.93
N THR A 185 -6.11 42.44 31.38
CA THR A 185 -7.42 42.37 32.03
C THR A 185 -7.39 41.54 33.32
N LEU A 186 -6.69 40.40 33.34
CA LEU A 186 -6.49 39.59 34.55
C LEU A 186 -5.69 40.33 35.63
N ARG A 187 -4.64 41.08 35.25
CA ARG A 187 -3.89 41.92 36.19
C ARG A 187 -4.75 43.03 36.77
N ALA A 188 -5.52 43.73 35.94
CA ALA A 188 -6.42 44.78 36.40
C ALA A 188 -7.55 44.25 37.30
N ALA A 189 -8.06 43.03 37.04
CA ALA A 189 -9.03 42.37 37.91
C ALA A 189 -8.38 41.98 39.26
N LYS A 190 -7.17 41.43 39.25
CA LYS A 190 -6.41 41.11 40.46
C LYS A 190 -6.15 42.36 41.32
N ASP A 191 -5.74 43.47 40.71
CA ASP A 191 -5.48 44.71 41.44
C ASP A 191 -6.75 45.28 42.08
N LYS A 192 -7.91 45.17 41.40
CA LYS A 192 -9.21 45.54 41.98
C LYS A 192 -9.60 44.63 43.16
N ASP A 193 -9.37 43.33 43.04
CA ASP A 193 -9.69 42.36 44.10
C ASP A 193 -8.83 42.59 45.36
N VAL A 194 -7.54 42.92 45.17
CA VAL A 194 -6.62 43.31 46.25
C VAL A 194 -7.06 44.63 46.92
N GLN A 195 -7.51 45.62 46.14
CA GLN A 195 -8.04 46.89 46.67
C GLN A 195 -9.33 46.69 47.47
N LEU A 196 -10.23 45.81 46.99
CA LEU A 196 -11.48 45.48 47.70
C LEU A 196 -11.21 44.76 49.03
N GLN A 197 -10.19 43.87 49.08
CA GLN A 197 -9.76 43.26 50.35
C GLN A 197 -9.18 44.28 51.35
N TYR A 198 -8.60 45.38 50.90
CA TYR A 198 -8.09 46.45 51.77
C TYR A 198 -9.17 47.45 52.20
N GLN A 199 -10.28 47.55 51.45
CA GLN A 199 -11.39 48.46 51.75
C GLN A 199 -12.43 47.85 52.71
N GLU A 200 -12.44 46.53 52.93
CA GLU A 200 -13.29 45.93 53.98
C GLU A 200 -12.82 46.38 55.37
N PRO A 201 -13.62 47.18 56.11
CA PRO A 201 -13.26 47.56 57.47
C PRO A 201 -13.31 46.32 58.35
N LYS A 202 -12.25 46.11 59.13
CA LYS A 202 -12.18 45.13 60.22
C LYS A 202 -13.17 45.52 61.34
N SER A 203 -14.48 45.42 61.09
CA SER A 203 -15.50 45.44 62.14
C SER A 203 -15.57 44.05 62.77
N ARG A 204 -14.78 43.89 63.83
CA ARG A 204 -14.77 42.74 64.72
C ARG A 204 -16.18 42.48 65.28
N PRO A 205 -16.76 41.27 65.18
CA PRO A 205 -17.84 40.86 66.05
C PRO A 205 -17.28 40.45 67.42
N THR A 206 -17.86 41.05 68.47
CA THR A 206 -17.79 40.78 69.93
C THR A 206 -16.43 40.56 70.58
#